data_AF-A0A523P740-F1
#
_entry.id   AF-A0A523P740-F1
#
_cell.length_a   1.000
_cell.length_b   1.000
_cell.length_c   1.000
_cell.angle_alpha   90.00
_cell.angle_beta   90.00
_cell.angle_gamma   90.00
#
_symmetry.space_group_name_H-M   'P 1'
#
loop_
_entity.id
_entity.type
_entity.pdbx_description
1 polymer ?
#
loop_
_entity_poly.entity_id
_entity_poly.type
_entity_poly.pdbx_seq_one_letter_code
_entity_poly.pdbx_strand_id
1 'polypeptide(L)'
;MMFRLGGDSSSRGQRGKRKRRRPRATRPCPHCGADVLIGAAACRSCGSDANTGWAEDAAARGVDLPAGYGGEEEFDYDEFLAQEFGRTRGGRRVVPWRRIGVAAIVVVLAVLLALLA
;
A
#
# COMPACT_ATOMS: atom_id res chain seq x y z
N MET A 1 -16.97 73.44 18.41
CA MET A 1 -17.09 72.65 17.17
C MET A 1 -15.75 72.66 16.45
N MET A 2 -14.97 71.57 16.50
CA MET A 2 -14.03 71.17 15.43
C MET A 2 -13.74 69.67 15.61
N PHE A 3 -14.27 68.86 14.69
CA PHE A 3 -13.92 67.46 14.47
C PHE A 3 -12.52 67.38 13.85
N ARG A 4 -11.68 66.45 14.32
CA ARG A 4 -10.66 65.81 13.47
C ARG A 4 -10.65 64.32 13.72
N LEU A 5 -11.20 63.60 12.74
CA LEU A 5 -11.02 62.17 12.51
C LEU A 5 -9.69 61.99 11.75
N GLY A 6 -8.94 60.96 12.10
CA GLY A 6 -7.72 60.50 11.43
C GLY A 6 -6.99 59.57 12.39
N GLY A 7 -7.05 58.24 12.28
CA GLY A 7 -6.91 57.46 11.06
C GLY A 7 -5.42 57.22 10.81
N ASP A 8 -4.89 56.11 11.35
CA ASP A 8 -4.06 55.15 10.61
C ASP A 8 -3.29 54.20 11.52
N SER A 9 -3.97 53.09 11.82
CA SER A 9 -3.53 51.73 11.54
C SER A 9 -2.19 51.61 10.79
N SER A 10 -1.07 51.58 11.52
CA SER A 10 0.20 51.07 10.96
C SER A 10 0.88 50.17 11.98
N SER A 11 0.25 49.04 12.27
CA SER A 11 0.90 47.84 12.81
C SER A 11 1.92 47.33 11.79
N ARG A 12 3.10 47.95 11.80
CA ARG A 12 4.24 47.60 10.95
C ARG A 12 4.76 46.25 11.45
N GLY A 13 4.16 45.18 10.94
CA GLY A 13 4.52 43.81 11.25
C GLY A 13 6.01 43.58 11.07
N GLN A 14 6.68 43.33 12.19
CA GLN A 14 8.09 42.95 12.23
C GLN A 14 8.22 41.56 11.61
N ARG A 15 8.38 41.50 10.28
CA ARG A 15 8.84 40.29 9.59
C ARG A 15 10.28 40.05 10.00
N GLY A 16 10.46 39.26 11.06
CA GLY A 16 11.76 38.75 11.49
C GLY A 16 12.49 38.13 10.31
N LYS A 17 13.71 38.61 10.05
CA LYS A 17 14.60 38.09 9.01
C LYS A 17 14.82 36.59 9.26
N ARG A 18 14.17 35.72 8.48
CA ARG A 18 14.41 34.27 8.53
C ARG A 18 15.90 34.03 8.19
N LYS A 19 16.71 33.70 9.20
CA LYS A 19 18.10 33.30 9.02
C LYS A 19 18.13 32.13 8.03
N ARG A 20 18.82 32.31 6.89
CA ARG A 20 18.99 31.25 5.89
C ARG A 20 19.70 30.07 6.58
N ARG A 21 19.03 28.93 6.69
CA ARG A 21 19.62 27.71 7.25
C ARG A 21 20.77 27.28 6.33
N ARG A 22 21.95 27.03 6.90
CA ARG A 22 23.08 26.48 6.13
C ARG A 22 22.66 25.18 5.44
N PRO A 23 23.13 24.91 4.21
CA PRO A 23 22.89 23.63 3.56
C PRO A 23 23.37 22.52 4.48
N ARG A 24 22.51 21.54 4.76
CA ARG A 24 22.91 20.38 5.55
C ARG A 24 23.74 19.50 4.63
N ALA A 25 24.92 19.10 5.11
CA ALA A 25 25.76 18.17 4.36
C ALA A 25 25.04 16.83 4.17
N THR A 26 25.18 16.26 2.98
CA THR A 26 24.64 14.97 2.57
C THR A 26 25.76 14.03 2.14
N ARG A 27 25.45 12.72 2.15
CA ARG A 27 26.26 11.65 1.57
C ARG A 27 25.36 10.72 0.76
N PRO A 28 25.85 10.08 -0.30
CA PRO A 28 25.07 9.06 -1.01
C PRO A 28 24.82 7.85 -0.10
N CYS A 29 23.61 7.30 -0.15
CA CYS A 29 23.26 6.06 0.53
C CYS A 29 24.03 4.90 -0.11
N PRO A 30 24.77 4.08 0.65
CA PRO A 30 25.50 2.94 0.09
C PRO A 30 24.59 1.85 -0.50
N HIS A 31 23.31 1.80 -0.09
CA HIS A 31 22.36 0.79 -0.56
C HIS A 31 21.58 1.20 -1.82
N CYS A 32 21.22 2.49 -1.98
CA CYS A 32 20.37 2.94 -3.10
C CYS A 32 20.86 4.19 -3.83
N GLY A 33 21.97 4.79 -3.40
CA GLY A 33 22.56 5.99 -4.01
C GLY A 33 21.88 7.32 -3.68
N ALA A 34 20.69 7.33 -3.05
CA ALA A 34 19.99 8.57 -2.70
C ALA A 34 20.76 9.45 -1.70
N ASP A 35 20.58 10.77 -1.75
CA ASP A 35 21.20 11.71 -0.81
C ASP A 35 20.64 11.55 0.62
N VAL A 36 21.53 11.29 1.57
CA VAL A 36 21.21 11.12 3.00
C VAL A 36 21.90 12.21 3.81
N LEU A 37 21.16 12.85 4.71
CA LEU A 37 21.76 13.81 5.64
C LEU A 37 22.81 13.15 6.53
N ILE A 38 23.95 13.81 6.73
CA ILE A 38 24.94 13.36 7.70
C ILE A 38 24.28 13.30 9.10
N GLY A 39 24.38 12.16 9.78
CA GLY A 39 23.74 11.90 11.06
C GLY A 39 22.25 11.51 11.01
N ALA A 40 21.68 11.24 9.82
CA ALA A 40 20.36 10.62 9.73
C ALA A 40 20.37 9.22 10.36
N ALA A 41 19.26 8.82 11.00
CA ALA A 41 19.10 7.47 11.55
C ALA A 41 18.89 6.40 10.47
N ALA A 42 18.23 6.76 9.36
CA ALA A 42 17.94 5.88 8.24
C ALA A 42 17.78 6.68 6.93
N CYS A 43 17.89 6.00 5.80
CA CYS A 43 17.65 6.56 4.48
C CYS A 43 16.15 6.75 4.26
N ARG A 44 15.73 7.97 3.91
CA ARG A 44 14.30 8.27 3.65
C ARG A 44 13.78 7.67 2.35
N SER A 45 14.67 7.23 1.46
CA SER A 45 14.28 6.65 0.17
C SER A 45 14.04 5.14 0.24
N CYS A 46 14.89 4.40 0.95
CA CYS A 46 14.83 2.93 0.98
C CYS A 46 14.73 2.33 2.39
N GLY A 47 14.75 3.14 3.45
CA GLY A 47 14.69 2.66 4.83
C GLY A 47 15.98 2.08 5.40
N SER A 48 17.02 1.88 4.57
CA SER A 48 18.31 1.34 5.02
C SER A 48 18.98 2.21 6.09
N ASP A 49 19.55 1.57 7.10
CA ASP A 49 20.15 2.18 8.29
C ASP A 49 21.52 1.57 8.64
N ALA A 50 22.05 1.93 9.81
CA ALA A 50 23.34 1.44 10.33
C ALA A 50 23.44 -0.09 10.38
N ASN A 51 22.35 -0.80 10.67
CA ASN A 51 22.36 -2.24 10.84
C ASN A 51 22.05 -2.99 9.54
N THR A 52 21.22 -2.40 8.68
CA THR A 52 20.66 -3.08 7.51
C THR A 52 21.39 -2.76 6.22
N GLY A 53 22.06 -1.61 6.09
CA GLY A 53 22.78 -1.32 4.85
C GLY A 53 23.84 -0.23 4.86
N TRP A 54 24.21 0.35 6.01
CA TRP A 54 25.33 1.31 6.10
C TRP A 54 26.56 0.78 6.83
N ALA A 55 26.47 -0.38 7.47
CA ALA A 55 27.64 -1.02 8.05
C ALA A 55 28.61 -1.48 6.96
N GLU A 56 29.89 -1.53 7.30
CA GLU A 56 30.97 -1.92 6.38
C GLU A 56 30.78 -3.36 5.85
N ASP A 57 30.19 -4.24 6.66
CA ASP A 57 29.89 -5.63 6.32
C ASP A 57 28.52 -5.82 5.65
N ALA A 58 27.75 -4.76 5.43
CA ALA A 58 26.39 -4.89 4.87
C ALA A 58 26.38 -5.56 3.48
N ALA A 59 27.42 -5.33 2.67
CA ALA A 59 27.57 -5.98 1.37
C ALA A 59 27.83 -7.50 1.50
N ALA A 60 28.46 -7.94 2.59
CA ALA A 60 28.73 -9.35 2.86
C ALA A 60 27.49 -10.11 3.38
N ARG A 61 26.44 -9.40 3.79
CA ARG A 61 25.16 -9.97 4.26
C ARG A 61 24.15 -10.20 3.13
N GLY A 62 24.61 -10.23 1.88
CA GLY A 62 23.79 -10.65 0.75
C GLY A 62 23.25 -12.07 0.97
N VAL A 63 21.98 -12.28 0.64
CA VAL A 63 21.38 -13.61 0.66
C VAL A 63 21.96 -14.40 -0.51
N ASP A 64 22.55 -15.56 -0.22
CA ASP A 64 22.98 -16.51 -1.25
C ASP A 64 21.73 -17.17 -1.85
N LEU A 65 21.16 -16.46 -2.80
CA LEU A 65 19.97 -16.86 -3.54
C LEU A 65 20.37 -18.05 -4.43
N PRO A 66 19.70 -19.21 -4.33
CA PRO A 66 20.01 -20.33 -5.21
C PRO A 66 19.91 -19.87 -6.68
N ALA A 67 20.83 -20.33 -7.53
CA ALA A 67 20.98 -19.94 -8.93
C ALA A 67 19.81 -20.37 -9.85
N GLY A 68 18.66 -20.71 -9.27
CA GLY A 68 17.45 -21.12 -9.97
C GLY A 68 16.23 -20.93 -9.09
N TYR A 69 15.61 -19.75 -9.15
CA TYR A 69 14.20 -19.56 -8.80
C TYR A 69 13.28 -20.12 -9.90
N GLY A 70 13.62 -21.31 -10.39
CA GLY A 70 13.03 -21.94 -11.57
C GLY A 70 13.43 -23.40 -11.61
N GLY A 71 13.24 -24.10 -10.49
CA GLY A 71 13.14 -25.56 -10.54
C GLY A 71 11.98 -25.97 -11.46
N GLU A 72 11.87 -27.26 -11.73
CA GLU A 72 10.87 -27.82 -12.65
C GLU A 72 9.41 -27.62 -12.18
N GLU A 73 9.24 -27.11 -10.96
CA GLU A 73 7.98 -26.65 -10.39
C GLU A 73 7.77 -25.17 -10.74
N GLU A 74 6.88 -24.92 -11.70
CA GLU A 74 6.39 -23.59 -12.05
C GLU A 74 5.64 -22.98 -10.84
N PHE A 75 5.97 -21.74 -10.46
CA PHE A 75 5.32 -21.06 -9.34
C PHE A 75 3.83 -20.82 -9.63
N ASP A 76 2.93 -21.52 -8.92
CA ASP A 76 1.49 -21.33 -9.05
C ASP A 76 1.04 -20.03 -8.38
N TYR A 77 0.93 -18.98 -9.20
CA TYR A 77 0.46 -17.67 -8.78
C TYR A 77 -0.99 -17.69 -8.27
N ASP A 78 -1.85 -18.53 -8.86
CA ASP A 78 -3.27 -18.60 -8.51
C ASP A 78 -3.49 -19.29 -7.15
N GLU A 79 -2.72 -20.34 -6.87
CA GLU A 79 -2.68 -21.00 -5.56
C GLU A 79 -2.17 -20.05 -4.47
N PHE A 80 -1.05 -19.36 -4.73
CA PHE A 80 -0.50 -18.36 -3.81
C PHE A 80 -1.52 -17.26 -3.48
N LEU A 81 -2.21 -16.73 -4.50
CA LEU A 81 -3.28 -15.75 -4.29
C LEU A 81 -4.45 -16.31 -3.48
N ALA A 82 -4.84 -17.55 -3.74
CA ALA A 82 -5.91 -18.21 -3.01
C ALA A 82 -5.55 -18.46 -1.53
N GLN A 83 -4.29 -18.80 -1.24
CA GLN A 83 -3.80 -19.08 0.09
C GLN A 83 -3.58 -17.81 0.92
N GLU A 84 -2.91 -16.80 0.35
CA GLU A 84 -2.56 -15.57 1.07
C GLU A 84 -3.71 -14.56 1.12
N PHE A 85 -4.44 -14.43 0.00
CA PHE A 85 -5.46 -13.38 -0.17
C PHE A 85 -6.88 -13.92 -0.36
N GLY A 86 -7.07 -15.23 -0.50
CA GLY A 86 -8.37 -15.86 -0.79
C GLY A 86 -9.39 -15.83 0.35
N ARG A 87 -9.16 -15.07 1.43
CA ARG A 87 -10.16 -14.74 2.44
C ARG A 87 -11.18 -13.70 1.95
N THR A 88 -11.86 -14.06 0.87
CA THR A 88 -13.28 -13.73 0.64
C THR A 88 -14.11 -14.98 0.34
N ARG A 89 -13.60 -16.18 0.65
CA ARG A 89 -14.39 -17.43 0.61
C ARG A 89 -15.26 -17.60 1.87
N GLY A 90 -16.12 -16.61 2.09
CA GLY A 90 -17.27 -16.66 3.00
C GLY A 90 -18.57 -16.25 2.32
N GLY A 91 -18.60 -16.24 0.98
CA GLY A 91 -19.82 -15.99 0.22
C GLY A 91 -20.84 -17.08 0.49
N ARG A 92 -21.86 -16.77 1.30
CA ARG A 92 -23.05 -17.59 1.50
C ARG A 92 -23.51 -18.07 0.11
N ARG A 93 -23.53 -19.39 -0.11
CA ARG A 93 -23.94 -19.98 -1.39
C ARG A 93 -25.44 -19.72 -1.57
N VAL A 94 -25.79 -18.53 -2.05
CA VAL A 94 -27.18 -18.14 -2.29
C VAL A 94 -27.68 -18.98 -3.45
N VAL A 95 -28.50 -19.98 -3.15
CA VAL A 95 -29.19 -20.73 -4.19
C VAL A 95 -30.05 -19.69 -4.92
N PRO A 96 -29.85 -19.47 -6.23
CA PRO A 96 -30.61 -18.44 -6.93
C PRO A 96 -32.07 -18.89 -6.93
N TRP A 97 -32.97 -18.08 -6.35
CA TRP A 97 -34.40 -18.38 -6.23
C TRP A 97 -35.04 -18.81 -7.54
N ARG A 98 -34.49 -18.35 -8.67
CA ARG A 98 -34.87 -18.79 -10.02
C ARG A 98 -34.73 -20.30 -10.24
N ARG A 99 -33.68 -20.94 -9.70
CA ARG A 99 -33.49 -22.40 -9.80
C ARG A 99 -34.53 -23.16 -8.97
N ILE A 100 -34.88 -22.66 -7.79
CA ILE A 100 -35.93 -23.24 -6.95
C ILE A 100 -37.29 -23.12 -7.64
N GLY A 101 -37.59 -21.94 -8.20
CA GLY A 101 -38.84 -21.72 -8.96
C GLY A 101 -38.95 -22.62 -10.18
N VAL A 102 -37.89 -22.72 -11.00
CA VAL A 102 -37.89 -23.62 -12.17
C VAL A 102 -38.06 -25.08 -11.76
N ALA A 103 -37.36 -25.55 -10.72
CA ALA A 103 -37.51 -26.91 -10.23
C ALA A 103 -38.93 -27.20 -9.74
N ALA A 104 -39.55 -26.27 -8.99
CA ALA A 104 -40.92 -26.40 -8.54
C ALA A 104 -41.92 -26.47 -9.71
N ILE A 105 -41.76 -25.62 -10.73
CA ILE A 105 -42.60 -25.63 -11.93
C ILE A 105 -42.48 -26.97 -12.67
N VAL A 106 -41.25 -27.48 -12.87
CA VAL A 106 -41.02 -28.77 -13.54
C VAL A 106 -41.69 -29.92 -12.78
N VAL A 107 -41.58 -29.94 -11.45
CA VAL A 107 -42.24 -30.97 -10.61
C VAL A 107 -43.76 -30.88 -10.72
N VAL A 108 -44.34 -29.68 -10.64
CA VAL A 108 -45.79 -29.49 -10.79
C VAL A 108 -46.26 -29.93 -12.17
N LEU A 109 -45.55 -29.57 -13.24
CA LEU A 109 -45.89 -30.00 -14.60
C LEU A 109 -45.80 -31.52 -14.76
N ALA A 110 -44.78 -32.17 -14.21
CA ALA A 110 -44.64 -33.62 -14.25
C ALA A 110 -45.79 -34.33 -13.53
N VAL A 111 -46.21 -33.82 -12.36
CA VAL A 111 -47.35 -34.35 -11.61
C VAL A 111 -48.65 -34.15 -12.40
N LEU A 112 -48.89 -32.98 -12.97
CA LEU A 112 -50.09 -32.72 -13.78
C LEU A 112 -50.14 -33.63 -15.01
N LEU A 113 -49.02 -33.83 -15.70
CA LEU A 113 -48.95 -34.75 -16.84
C LEU A 113 -49.23 -36.20 -16.43
N ALA A 114 -48.71 -36.65 -15.27
CA ALA A 114 -48.96 -37.99 -14.76
C ALA A 114 -50.41 -38.22 -14.29
N LEU A 115 -51.13 -37.16 -13.90
CA LEU A 115 -52.54 -37.24 -13.51
C LEU A 115 -53.50 -37.13 -14.70
N LEU A 116 -53.03 -36.62 -15.84
CA LEU A 116 -53.80 -36.44 -17.08
C LEU A 116 -53.54 -37.53 -18.12
N ALA A 117 -52.54 -38.39 -17.90
CA ALA A 117 -52.21 -39.57 -18.70
C ALA A 117 -52.87 -40.82 -18.12
#